data_AF-A0A498L354-F1
#
_entry.id   AF-A0A498L354-F1
#
_cell.length_a   1.000
_cell.length_b   1.000
_cell.length_c   1.000
_cell.angle_alpha   90.00
_cell.angle_beta   90.00
_cell.angle_gamma   90.00
#
_symmetry.space_group_name_H-M   'P 1'
#
loop_
_entity.id
_entity.type
_entity.pdbx_description
1 polymer ?
#
loop_
_entity_poly.entity_id
_entity_poly.type
_entity_poly.pdbx_seq_one_letter_code
_entity_poly.pdbx_strand_id
1 'polypeptide(L)'
;MLKGDLRLSRVNITVEHYKRIFCSNMMKSNQDIFKNPITGQMQDIFIENILLCGLVGFSDFYKLDWLQSILTWQDHEAGCFGKEEDISEIFEEFLDAPHKRVKRREKTLTDGCSSHMTGVAVSALGGFLNHYLSEQDITKRPLI
;
A
#
# COMPACT_ATOMS: atom_id res chain seq x y z
N MET A 1 -20.32 1.71 -26.60
CA MET A 1 -19.96 2.79 -25.64
C MET A 1 -20.54 2.42 -24.29
N LEU A 2 -19.69 2.11 -23.30
CA LEU A 2 -20.14 1.86 -21.93
C LEU A 2 -20.71 3.17 -21.38
N LYS A 3 -22.00 3.19 -21.07
CA LYS A 3 -22.60 4.29 -20.31
C LYS A 3 -21.98 4.23 -18.92
N GLY A 4 -20.95 5.05 -18.68
CA GLY A 4 -20.49 5.29 -17.33
C GLY A 4 -21.67 5.88 -16.55
N ASP A 5 -22.11 5.18 -15.52
CA ASP A 5 -23.14 5.68 -14.62
C ASP A 5 -22.75 7.08 -14.16
N LEU A 6 -23.63 8.04 -14.43
CA LEU A 6 -23.53 9.39 -13.91
C LEU A 6 -23.69 9.32 -12.39
N ARG A 7 -22.58 9.12 -11.67
CA ARG A 7 -22.55 9.29 -10.22
C ARG A 7 -23.05 10.70 -9.92
N LEU A 8 -24.12 10.78 -9.13
CA LEU A 8 -24.69 11.99 -8.53
C LEU A 8 -23.61 12.73 -7.71
N SER A 9 -22.71 13.42 -8.38
CA SER A 9 -21.59 14.16 -7.81
C SER A 9 -22.02 15.58 -7.50
N ARG A 10 -22.92 15.70 -6.53
CA ARG A 10 -23.19 16.96 -5.81
C ARG A 10 -23.50 16.70 -4.34
N VAL A 11 -22.69 15.86 -3.69
CA VAL A 11 -22.65 15.84 -2.23
C VAL A 11 -21.69 16.96 -1.82
N ASN A 12 -22.15 17.86 -0.95
CA ASN A 12 -21.31 18.87 -0.30
C ASN A 12 -20.39 18.15 0.71
N ILE A 13 -19.45 17.36 0.17
CA ILE A 13 -18.58 16.47 0.93
C ILE A 13 -17.40 17.28 1.46
N THR A 14 -17.21 17.26 2.77
CA THR A 14 -16.00 17.83 3.38
C THR A 14 -14.82 16.90 3.10
N VAL A 15 -13.60 17.46 3.07
CA VAL A 15 -12.36 16.67 2.96
C VAL A 15 -12.30 15.58 4.03
N GLU A 16 -12.75 15.89 5.24
CA GLU A 16 -12.79 14.94 6.36
C GLU A 16 -13.78 13.79 6.11
N HIS A 17 -14.97 14.09 5.60
CA HIS A 17 -15.92 13.05 5.26
C HIS A 17 -15.41 12.15 4.12
N TYR A 18 -14.74 12.73 3.12
CA TYR A 18 -14.09 11.97 2.05
C TYR A 18 -13.01 11.04 2.60
N LYS A 19 -12.10 11.55 3.46
CA LYS A 19 -11.05 10.75 4.12
C LYS A 19 -11.64 9.56 4.87
N ARG A 20 -12.72 9.78 5.64
CA ARG A 20 -13.41 8.70 6.37
C ARG A 20 -13.98 7.63 5.45
N ILE A 21 -14.70 8.01 4.40
CA ILE A 21 -15.25 7.03 3.43
C ILE A 21 -14.12 6.27 2.75
N PHE A 22 -13.11 6.99 2.26
CA PHE A 22 -11.98 6.41 1.55
C PHE A 22 -11.23 5.40 2.43
N CYS A 23 -10.81 5.81 3.63
CA CYS A 23 -10.04 4.93 4.51
C CYS A 23 -10.87 3.81 5.13
N SER A 24 -12.18 3.98 5.28
CA SER A 24 -13.07 2.87 5.66
C SER A 24 -13.13 1.79 4.57
N ASN A 25 -13.18 2.19 3.29
CA ASN A 25 -13.14 1.26 2.18
C ASN A 25 -11.78 0.56 2.07
N MET A 26 -10.67 1.28 2.28
CA MET A 26 -9.33 0.69 2.25
C MET A 26 -9.09 -0.28 3.42
N MET A 27 -9.60 0.03 4.61
CA MET A 27 -9.58 -0.89 5.76
C MET A 27 -10.34 -2.17 5.43
N LYS A 28 -11.54 -2.04 4.84
CA LYS A 28 -12.34 -3.20 4.43
C LYS A 28 -11.60 -4.04 3.39
N SER A 29 -10.98 -3.40 2.39
CA SER A 29 -10.16 -4.08 1.37
C SER A 29 -9.01 -4.86 2.01
N ASN A 30 -8.25 -4.24 2.93
CA ASN A 30 -7.15 -4.90 3.61
C ASN A 30 -7.61 -6.07 4.46
N GLN A 31 -8.71 -5.93 5.19
CA GLN A 31 -9.30 -7.04 5.95
C GLN A 31 -9.70 -8.21 5.05
N ASP A 32 -10.16 -7.95 3.84
CA ASP A 32 -10.57 -9.01 2.91
C ASP A 32 -9.37 -9.64 2.20
N ILE A 33 -8.32 -8.86 1.88
CA ILE A 33 -7.02 -9.38 1.42
C ILE A 33 -6.42 -10.31 2.48
N PHE A 34 -6.39 -9.86 3.74
CA PHE A 34 -5.74 -10.59 4.84
C PHE A 34 -6.42 -11.90 5.24
N LYS A 35 -7.67 -12.13 4.81
CA LYS A 35 -8.38 -13.40 5.02
C LYS A 35 -7.97 -14.51 4.05
N ASN A 36 -7.28 -14.17 2.97
CA ASN A 36 -6.91 -15.07 1.89
C ASN A 36 -5.38 -15.14 1.76
N PRO A 37 -4.82 -16.18 1.11
CA PRO A 37 -3.41 -16.17 0.72
C PRO A 37 -3.09 -14.93 -0.11
N ILE A 38 -2.10 -14.15 0.32
CA ILE A 38 -1.75 -12.86 -0.27
C ILE A 38 -0.74 -13.10 -1.40
N THR A 39 -1.08 -12.70 -2.62
CA THR A 39 -0.20 -12.68 -3.80
C THR A 39 0.54 -11.35 -3.87
N GLY A 40 1.60 -11.25 -4.68
CA GLY A 40 2.44 -10.06 -4.79
C GLY A 40 1.66 -8.77 -5.13
N GLN A 41 0.72 -8.82 -6.07
CA GLN A 41 -0.14 -7.66 -6.36
C GLN A 41 -1.05 -7.27 -5.17
N MET A 42 -1.47 -8.25 -4.37
CA MET A 42 -2.24 -7.97 -3.17
C MET A 42 -1.37 -7.37 -2.07
N GLN A 43 -0.07 -7.73 -1.98
CA GLN A 43 0.87 -7.11 -1.04
C GLN A 43 1.04 -5.62 -1.32
N ASP A 44 1.18 -5.22 -2.59
CA ASP A 44 1.31 -3.82 -2.99
C ASP A 44 0.16 -2.96 -2.47
N ILE A 45 -1.07 -3.29 -2.91
CA ILE A 45 -2.29 -2.58 -2.52
C ILE A 45 -2.49 -2.61 -1.00
N PHE A 46 -2.16 -3.73 -0.35
CA PHE A 46 -2.29 -3.87 1.09
C PHE A 46 -1.41 -2.87 1.85
N ILE A 47 -0.13 -2.75 1.47
CA ILE A 47 0.81 -1.82 2.10
C ILE A 47 0.48 -0.37 1.71
N GLU A 48 0.10 -0.10 0.46
CA GLU A 48 -0.31 1.24 0.01
C GLU A 48 -1.48 1.79 0.85
N ASN A 49 -2.48 0.94 1.12
CA ASN A 49 -3.61 1.30 1.96
C ASN A 49 -3.19 1.64 3.40
N ILE A 50 -2.28 0.86 3.98
CA ILE A 50 -1.72 1.12 5.33
C ILE A 50 -0.95 2.43 5.34
N LEU A 51 -0.07 2.65 4.36
CA LEU A 51 0.70 3.88 4.23
C LEU A 51 -0.22 5.10 4.14
N LEU A 52 -1.12 5.11 3.17
CA LEU A 52 -1.92 6.28 2.86
C LEU A 52 -2.88 6.61 4.01
N CYS A 53 -3.63 5.63 4.52
CA CYS A 53 -4.60 5.88 5.57
C CYS A 53 -3.98 6.04 6.95
N GLY A 54 -2.84 5.41 7.20
CA GLY A 54 -2.02 5.67 8.38
C GLY A 54 -1.55 7.13 8.41
N LEU A 55 -1.01 7.66 7.30
CA LEU A 55 -0.60 9.07 7.18
C LEU A 55 -1.78 10.06 7.31
N VAL A 56 -2.99 9.65 6.90
CA VAL A 56 -4.19 10.46 7.10
C VAL A 56 -4.60 10.54 8.58
N GLY A 57 -4.15 9.59 9.42
CA GLY A 57 -4.38 9.57 10.86
C GLY A 57 -5.28 8.42 11.35
N PHE A 58 -5.62 7.45 10.49
CA PHE A 58 -6.40 6.29 10.90
C PHE A 58 -5.46 5.21 11.47
N SER A 59 -5.20 5.27 12.78
CA SER A 59 -4.28 4.35 13.47
C SER A 59 -4.72 2.88 13.45
N ASP A 60 -6.00 2.59 13.16
CA ASP A 60 -6.53 1.23 13.06
C ASP A 60 -5.83 0.35 12.02
N PHE A 61 -5.10 0.97 11.07
CA PHE A 61 -4.26 0.29 10.08
C PHE A 61 -2.96 -0.28 10.69
N TYR A 62 -2.53 0.20 11.86
CA TYR A 62 -1.29 -0.24 12.49
C TYR A 62 -1.49 -1.48 13.38
N LYS A 63 -2.02 -2.56 12.78
CA LYS A 63 -2.25 -3.84 13.48
C LYS A 63 -0.97 -4.68 13.56
N LEU A 64 -0.74 -5.33 14.71
CA LEU A 64 0.48 -6.10 14.97
C LEU A 64 0.65 -7.30 14.02
N ASP A 65 -0.44 -8.02 13.75
CA ASP A 65 -0.47 -9.15 12.82
C ASP A 65 -0.13 -8.70 11.38
N TRP A 66 -0.63 -7.53 10.97
CA TRP A 66 -0.30 -6.95 9.67
C TRP A 66 1.18 -6.56 9.57
N LEU A 67 1.73 -5.94 10.62
CA LEU A 67 3.17 -5.64 10.69
C LEU A 67 4.00 -6.93 10.56
N GLN A 68 3.65 -7.96 11.31
CA GLN A 68 4.37 -9.24 11.28
C GLN A 68 4.35 -9.84 9.87
N SER A 69 3.21 -9.83 9.19
CA SER A 69 3.14 -10.30 7.79
C SER A 69 4.00 -9.46 6.84
N ILE A 70 3.97 -8.13 6.95
CA ILE A 70 4.80 -7.26 6.09
C ILE A 70 6.28 -7.58 6.27
N LEU A 71 6.75 -7.79 7.51
CA LEU A 71 8.14 -8.13 7.77
C LEU A 71 8.55 -9.48 7.17
N THR A 72 7.62 -10.42 6.98
CA THR A 72 7.91 -11.69 6.27
C THR A 72 8.02 -11.54 4.76
N TRP A 73 7.55 -10.44 4.19
CA TRP A 73 7.67 -10.15 2.74
C TRP A 73 8.97 -9.42 2.40
N GLN A 74 9.70 -8.95 3.40
CA GLN A 74 11.00 -8.33 3.22
C GLN A 74 12.04 -9.39 2.84
N ASP A 75 12.83 -9.10 1.81
CA ASP A 75 13.97 -9.94 1.45
C ASP A 75 14.96 -10.00 2.63
N HIS A 76 15.35 -11.22 3.02
CA HIS A 76 16.18 -11.43 4.21
C HIS A 76 17.65 -11.01 4.02
N GLU A 77 18.17 -10.97 2.79
CA GLU A 77 19.56 -10.62 2.51
C GLU A 77 19.70 -9.15 2.11
N ALA A 78 18.87 -8.69 1.18
CA ALA A 78 18.88 -7.32 0.66
C ALA A 78 18.09 -6.34 1.53
N GLY A 79 17.12 -6.82 2.33
CA GLY A 79 16.27 -5.98 3.16
C GLY A 79 15.22 -5.16 2.38
N CYS A 80 15.05 -5.44 1.09
CA CYS A 80 14.12 -4.72 0.22
C CYS A 80 12.80 -5.47 0.05
N PHE A 81 11.89 -4.92 -0.76
CA PHE A 81 10.65 -5.58 -1.16
C PHE A 81 10.67 -5.81 -2.67
N GLY A 82 10.57 -7.07 -3.07
CA GLY A 82 10.60 -7.50 -4.47
C GLY A 82 9.25 -7.39 -5.16
N LYS A 83 9.26 -7.59 -6.48
CA LYS A 83 8.05 -7.83 -7.28
C LYS A 83 7.92 -9.33 -7.49
N GLU A 84 6.72 -9.91 -7.35
CA GLU A 84 6.48 -11.24 -7.95
C GLU A 84 6.72 -11.14 -9.47
N GLU A 85 7.37 -12.14 -10.06
CA GLU A 85 7.66 -12.20 -11.50
C GLU A 85 6.37 -12.05 -12.30
N ASP A 86 6.14 -10.86 -12.86
CA ASP A 86 4.97 -10.59 -13.67
C ASP A 86 5.23 -11.13 -15.08
N ILE A 87 4.74 -12.34 -15.34
CA ILE A 87 4.89 -13.05 -16.63
C ILE A 87 4.42 -12.17 -17.82
N SER A 88 3.56 -11.18 -17.56
CA SER A 88 3.11 -10.21 -18.57
C SER A 88 4.25 -9.31 -19.10
N GLU A 89 5.29 -9.05 -18.31
CA GLU A 89 6.44 -8.24 -18.71
C GLU A 89 7.31 -8.95 -19.75
N ILE A 90 7.41 -10.28 -19.66
CA ILE A 90 8.11 -11.13 -20.64
C ILE A 90 7.45 -11.03 -22.03
N PHE A 91 6.12 -10.96 -22.05
CA PHE A 91 5.36 -10.89 -23.30
C PHE A 91 5.37 -9.49 -23.93
N GLU A 92 5.42 -8.42 -23.13
CA GLU A 92 5.47 -7.05 -23.66
C GLU A 92 6.85 -6.67 -24.21
N GLU A 93 7.95 -7.23 -23.69
CA GLU A 93 9.30 -7.05 -24.25
C GLU A 93 9.41 -7.63 -25.66
N PHE A 94 8.62 -8.66 -25.98
CA PHE A 94 8.54 -9.26 -27.31
C PHE A 94 7.70 -8.46 -28.33
N LEU A 95 6.90 -7.48 -27.87
CA LEU A 95 5.98 -6.69 -28.69
C LEU A 95 6.51 -5.27 -28.90
N ASP A 96 7.78 -5.16 -29.29
CA ASP A 96 8.44 -3.88 -29.52
C ASP A 96 7.98 -3.26 -30.86
N ALA A 97 6.83 -2.57 -30.81
CA ALA A 97 6.31 -1.81 -31.95
C ALA A 97 6.96 -0.40 -31.99
N PRO A 98 7.55 0.02 -33.12
CA PRO A 98 8.18 1.32 -33.20
C PRO A 98 7.14 2.44 -33.05
N HIS A 99 7.45 3.43 -32.19
CA HIS A 99 6.69 4.67 -31.95
C HIS A 99 5.46 4.62 -31.02
N LYS A 100 5.53 3.88 -29.90
CA LYS A 100 4.54 4.01 -28.82
C LYS A 100 5.14 4.70 -27.60
N ARG A 101 4.39 5.63 -26.99
CA ARG A 101 4.73 6.20 -25.68
C ARG A 101 4.77 5.06 -24.66
N VAL A 102 5.95 4.74 -24.16
CA VAL A 102 6.13 3.73 -23.10
C VAL A 102 5.51 4.26 -21.81
N LYS A 103 4.61 3.49 -21.20
CA LYS A 103 4.04 3.80 -19.89
C LYS A 103 5.19 3.79 -18.87
N ARG A 104 5.22 4.73 -17.91
CA ARG A 104 6.18 4.65 -16.79
C ARG A 104 5.97 3.32 -16.08
N ARG A 105 7.03 2.53 -15.97
CA ARG A 105 7.02 1.20 -15.34
C ARG A 105 7.78 1.24 -14.03
N GLU A 106 7.54 0.23 -13.22
CA GLU A 106 8.31 0.01 -12.01
C GLU A 106 9.79 -0.20 -12.34
N LYS A 107 10.68 0.31 -11.49
CA LYS A 107 12.11 0.11 -11.64
C LYS A 107 12.54 -1.04 -10.73
N THR A 108 12.71 -2.22 -11.34
CA THR A 108 13.44 -3.31 -10.70
C THR A 108 14.93 -2.94 -10.61
N LEU A 109 15.47 -3.03 -9.40
CA LEU A 109 16.87 -2.81 -9.09
C LEU A 109 17.69 -4.07 -9.43
N THR A 110 19.02 -3.95 -9.44
CA THR A 110 19.94 -5.03 -9.87
C THR A 110 19.88 -6.29 -9.00
N ASP A 111 19.35 -6.17 -7.80
CA ASP A 111 19.13 -7.19 -6.78
C ASP A 111 17.70 -7.77 -6.81
N GLY A 112 16.88 -7.44 -7.81
CA GLY A 112 15.49 -7.90 -7.92
C GLY A 112 14.50 -7.10 -7.08
N CYS A 113 14.97 -6.10 -6.35
CA CYS A 113 14.13 -5.23 -5.52
C CYS A 113 13.27 -4.30 -6.38
N SER A 114 12.02 -4.09 -5.98
CA SER A 114 11.15 -3.07 -6.57
C SER A 114 11.34 -1.76 -5.84
N SER A 115 11.66 -0.69 -6.57
CA SER A 115 11.86 0.65 -6.00
C SER A 115 10.57 1.20 -5.38
N HIS A 116 9.44 1.05 -6.04
CA HIS A 116 8.12 1.43 -5.52
C HIS A 116 7.77 0.62 -4.30
N MET A 117 7.84 -0.71 -4.39
CA MET A 117 7.41 -1.56 -3.28
C MET A 117 8.25 -1.32 -2.05
N THR A 118 9.57 -1.21 -2.22
CA THR A 118 10.48 -0.89 -1.13
C THR A 118 10.17 0.48 -0.52
N GLY A 119 9.93 1.51 -1.35
CA GLY A 119 9.58 2.84 -0.87
C GLY A 119 8.26 2.90 -0.11
N VAL A 120 7.23 2.22 -0.63
CA VAL A 120 5.90 2.12 -0.01
C VAL A 120 5.98 1.36 1.32
N ALA A 121 6.65 0.21 1.35
CA ALA A 121 6.83 -0.60 2.55
C ALA A 121 7.62 0.12 3.64
N VAL A 122 8.76 0.74 3.30
CA VAL A 122 9.55 1.52 4.27
C VAL A 122 8.72 2.67 4.85
N SER A 123 7.91 3.33 4.02
CA SER A 123 7.04 4.41 4.49
C SER A 123 5.94 3.90 5.43
N ALA A 124 5.32 2.77 5.12
CA ALA A 124 4.33 2.12 6.00
C ALA A 124 4.95 1.68 7.33
N LEU A 125 6.12 1.03 7.30
CA LEU A 125 6.88 0.60 8.47
C LEU A 125 7.29 1.80 9.36
N GLY A 126 7.67 2.92 8.75
CA GLY A 126 7.91 4.18 9.47
C GLY A 126 6.65 4.67 10.21
N GLY A 127 5.48 4.52 9.59
CA GLY A 127 4.18 4.78 10.22
C GLY A 127 3.92 3.89 11.44
N PHE A 128 4.17 2.58 11.34
CA PHE A 128 4.10 1.65 12.48
C PHE A 128 5.03 2.07 13.61
N LEU A 129 6.30 2.37 13.29
CA LEU A 129 7.29 2.79 14.29
C LEU A 129 6.82 4.05 15.02
N ASN A 130 6.38 5.07 14.27
CA ASN A 130 5.88 6.31 14.86
C ASN A 130 4.65 6.08 15.74
N HIS A 131 3.70 5.25 15.30
CA HIS A 131 2.53 4.90 16.09
C HIS A 131 2.93 4.25 17.43
N TYR A 132 3.76 3.21 17.41
CA TYR A 132 4.18 2.52 18.63
C TYR A 132 5.01 3.41 19.57
N LEU A 133 5.90 4.24 19.03
CA LEU A 133 6.65 5.21 19.84
C LEU A 133 5.70 6.22 20.51
N SER A 134 4.66 6.68 19.81
CA SER A 134 3.70 7.63 20.36
C SER A 134 2.79 7.05 21.45
N GLU A 135 2.45 5.75 21.37
CA GLU A 135 1.65 5.03 22.38
C GLU A 135 2.48 4.68 23.64
N GLN A 136 3.78 4.47 23.48
CA GLN A 136 4.71 4.20 24.56
C GLN A 136 5.24 5.47 25.24
N ASP A 137 4.99 6.64 24.65
CA ASP A 137 5.37 7.92 25.23
C ASP A 137 4.61 8.19 26.53
N ILE A 138 5.27 7.89 27.64
CA ILE A 138 4.77 8.03 29.01
C ILE A 138 4.40 9.49 29.31
N THR A 139 4.94 10.45 28.56
CA THR A 139 4.63 11.88 28.74
C THR A 139 3.29 12.29 28.14
N LYS A 140 2.69 11.46 27.27
CA LYS A 140 1.37 11.70 26.66
C LYS A 140 0.23 10.93 27.30
N ARG A 141 0.53 10.00 28.22
CA ARG A 141 -0.52 9.37 29.03
C ARG A 141 -1.02 10.40 30.02
N PRO A 142 -2.33 10.72 30.06
CA PRO A 142 -2.86 11.58 31.11
C PRO A 142 -2.49 10.95 32.45
N LEU A 143 -1.77 11.70 33.29
CA LEU A 143 -1.60 11.37 34.69
C LEU A 143 -3.00 11.33 35.29
N ILE A 144 -3.42 10.15 35.73
CA ILE A 144 -4.67 9.94 36.48
C ILE A 144 -4.62 10.78 37.75
#